data_AF-A0ABC9QJ08-F1
#
_entry.id   AF-A0ABC9QJ08-F1
#
_cell.length_a   1.000
_cell.length_b   1.000
_cell.length_c   1.000
_cell.angle_alpha   90.00
_cell.angle_beta   90.00
_cell.angle_gamma   90.00
#
_symmetry.space_group_name_H-M   'P 1'
#
loop_
_entity.id
_entity.type
_entity.pdbx_description
1 polymer ?
#
loop_
_entity_poly.entity_id
_entity_poly.type
_entity_poly.pdbx_seq_one_letter_code
_entity_poly.pdbx_strand_id
1 'polypeptide(L)'
;AHFGDKFGRKNMFMLSILLMVLPTFVLAFIPGYETLGFLAPVLLILIRIFQGIAIGGELPGAWVFVREHCQEKQKAFFLSCLNSAMALGILLGSIVFLIINAFFSIEEIAAYAWRIAFFVGGIFGII
;
A
#
# COMPACT_ATOMS: atom_id res chain seq x y z
N ALA A 1 16.00 4.21 -7.76
CA ALA A 1 17.47 4.42 -7.74
C ALA A 1 17.84 5.86 -8.13
N HIS A 2 17.67 6.29 -9.39
CA HIS A 2 18.15 7.61 -9.84
C HIS A 2 17.58 8.83 -9.09
N PHE A 3 16.28 8.85 -8.76
CA PHE A 3 15.68 9.93 -7.97
C PHE A 3 15.99 9.86 -6.47
N GLY A 4 16.25 8.65 -5.93
CA GLY A 4 16.56 8.44 -4.51
C GLY A 4 17.95 8.93 -4.11
N ASP A 5 18.91 8.85 -5.03
CA ASP A 5 20.26 9.37 -4.82
C ASP A 5 20.36 10.89 -5.01
N LYS A 6 19.41 11.51 -5.74
CA LYS A 6 19.42 12.95 -6.04
C LYS A 6 18.67 13.81 -5.00
N PHE A 7 17.63 13.28 -4.35
CA PHE A 7 16.74 14.03 -3.44
C PHE A 7 16.81 13.60 -1.97
N GLY A 8 17.70 12.65 -1.63
CA GLY A 8 17.85 12.11 -0.29
C GLY A 8 16.90 10.94 -0.03
N ARG A 9 17.47 9.79 0.36
CA ARG A 9 16.75 8.51 0.50
C ARG A 9 15.59 8.57 1.50
N LYS A 10 15.70 9.39 2.56
CA LYS A 10 14.62 9.62 3.55
C LYS A 10 13.38 10.29 2.94
N ASN A 11 13.58 11.27 2.06
CA ASN A 11 12.48 12.01 1.43
C ASN A 11 11.76 11.17 0.37
N MET A 12 12.53 10.35 -0.38
CA MET A 12 11.94 9.40 -1.32
C MET A 12 11.15 8.29 -0.63
N PHE A 13 11.59 7.86 0.56
CA PHE A 13 10.85 6.88 1.37
C PHE A 13 9.52 7.44 1.87
N MET A 14 9.51 8.65 2.45
CA MET A 14 8.26 9.32 2.85
C MET A 14 7.33 9.59 1.66
N LEU A 15 7.87 10.03 0.52
CA LEU A 15 7.08 10.28 -0.68
C LEU A 15 6.41 9.00 -1.19
N SER A 16 7.09 7.86 -1.09
CA SER A 16 6.54 6.57 -1.50
C SER A 16 5.40 6.11 -0.59
N ILE A 17 5.59 6.19 0.73
CA ILE A 17 4.53 5.91 1.71
C ILE A 17 3.31 6.81 1.43
N LEU A 18 3.56 8.10 1.24
CA LEU A 18 2.50 9.08 0.98
C LEU A 18 1.77 8.80 -0.35
N LEU A 19 2.50 8.40 -1.41
CA LEU A 19 1.94 7.95 -2.70
C LEU A 19 1.22 6.60 -2.64
N MET A 20 1.47 5.77 -1.63
CA MET A 20 0.75 4.51 -1.44
C MET A 20 -0.55 4.75 -0.66
N VAL A 21 -0.48 5.55 0.39
CA VAL A 21 -1.54 5.71 1.40
C VAL A 21 -2.65 6.66 0.93
N LEU A 22 -2.29 7.84 0.42
CA LEU A 22 -3.27 8.83 -0.05
C LEU A 22 -4.21 8.26 -1.11
N PRO A 23 -3.72 7.56 -2.17
CA PRO A 23 -4.61 7.02 -3.16
C PRO A 23 -5.48 5.88 -2.63
N THR A 24 -4.98 5.08 -1.68
CA THR A 24 -5.78 4.03 -1.02
C THR A 24 -6.95 4.63 -0.25
N PHE A 25 -6.70 5.73 0.45
CA PHE A 25 -7.73 6.46 1.18
C PHE A 25 -8.73 7.12 0.22
N VAL A 26 -8.26 7.77 -0.84
CA VAL A 26 -9.13 8.39 -1.86
C VAL A 26 -10.03 7.37 -2.54
N LEU A 27 -9.53 6.15 -2.82
CA LEU A 27 -10.33 5.06 -3.39
C LEU A 27 -11.54 4.67 -2.53
N ALA A 28 -11.46 4.79 -1.20
CA ALA A 28 -12.58 4.49 -0.32
C ALA A 28 -13.76 5.45 -0.51
N PHE A 29 -13.51 6.67 -1.00
CA PHE A 29 -14.52 7.72 -1.22
C PHE A 29 -14.94 7.89 -2.68
N ILE A 30 -14.33 7.16 -3.64
CA ILE A 30 -14.70 7.31 -5.05
C ILE A 30 -16.16 6.84 -5.25
N PRO A 31 -17.03 7.70 -5.81
CA PRO A 31 -18.39 7.34 -6.18
C PRO A 31 -18.38 6.17 -7.18
N GLY A 32 -19.32 5.24 -7.03
CA GLY A 32 -19.40 4.05 -7.87
C GLY A 32 -19.71 4.35 -9.33
N TYR A 33 -19.82 3.28 -10.13
CA TYR A 33 -20.16 3.39 -11.55
C TYR A 33 -21.47 4.16 -11.81
N GLU A 34 -22.42 4.13 -10.87
CA GLU A 34 -23.69 4.85 -10.98
C GLU A 34 -23.54 6.37 -11.09
N THR A 35 -22.47 6.94 -10.56
CA THR A 35 -22.24 8.40 -10.50
C THR A 35 -21.17 8.87 -11.48
N LEU A 36 -20.12 8.07 -11.72
CA LEU A 36 -18.99 8.44 -12.59
C LEU A 36 -18.92 7.64 -13.90
N GLY A 37 -19.77 6.62 -14.09
CA GLY A 37 -19.75 5.77 -15.28
C GLY A 37 -18.37 5.18 -15.55
N PHE A 38 -17.95 5.20 -16.82
CA PHE A 38 -16.64 4.70 -17.26
C PHE A 38 -15.42 5.43 -16.65
N LEU A 39 -15.59 6.61 -16.04
CA LEU A 39 -14.48 7.31 -15.39
C LEU A 39 -14.03 6.62 -14.10
N ALA A 40 -14.93 5.92 -13.39
CA ALA A 40 -14.60 5.20 -12.16
C ALA A 40 -13.51 4.12 -12.37
N PRO A 41 -13.64 3.16 -13.33
CA PRO A 41 -12.61 2.17 -13.58
C PRO A 41 -11.31 2.78 -14.13
N VAL A 42 -11.38 3.86 -14.92
CA VAL A 42 -10.16 4.56 -15.42
C VAL A 42 -9.38 5.17 -14.27
N LEU A 43 -10.05 5.89 -13.36
CA LEU A 43 -9.42 6.47 -12.16
C LEU A 43 -8.83 5.39 -11.25
N LEU A 44 -9.56 4.28 -11.05
CA LEU A 44 -9.07 3.12 -10.32
C LEU A 44 -7.76 2.57 -10.91
N ILE A 45 -7.71 2.39 -12.23
CA ILE A 45 -6.51 1.89 -12.93
C ILE A 45 -5.35 2.89 -12.77
N LEU A 46 -5.60 4.18 -12.99
CA LEU A 46 -4.56 5.21 -12.84
C LEU A 46 -3.99 5.22 -11.41
N ILE A 47 -4.85 5.16 -10.40
CA ILE A 47 -4.43 5.06 -8.99
C ILE A 47 -3.58 3.81 -8.77
N ARG A 48 -3.98 2.65 -9.31
CA ARG A 48 -3.19 1.41 -9.19
C ARG A 48 -1.84 1.49 -9.87
N ILE A 49 -1.74 2.17 -11.01
CA ILE A 49 -0.46 2.42 -11.68
C ILE A 49 0.46 3.26 -10.80
N PHE A 50 -0.05 4.36 -10.23
CA PHE A 50 0.74 5.20 -9.33
C PHE A 50 1.19 4.45 -8.07
N GLN A 51 0.32 3.66 -7.45
CA GLN A 51 0.68 2.82 -6.31
C GLN A 51 1.74 1.78 -6.67
N GLY A 52 1.62 1.13 -7.84
CA GLY A 52 2.61 0.17 -8.31
C GLY A 52 3.98 0.79 -8.55
N ILE A 53 4.03 2.01 -9.11
CA ILE A 53 5.28 2.76 -9.30
C ILE A 53 5.92 3.12 -7.95
N ALA A 54 5.12 3.55 -6.96
CA ALA A 54 5.61 3.86 -5.62
C ALA A 54 6.24 2.62 -4.96
N ILE A 55 5.49 1.53 -4.86
CA ILE A 55 5.92 0.27 -4.24
C ILE A 55 7.17 -0.29 -4.95
N GLY A 56 7.21 -0.25 -6.28
CA GLY A 56 8.34 -0.74 -7.08
C GLY A 56 9.64 0.03 -6.85
N GLY A 57 9.57 1.30 -6.46
CA GLY A 57 10.74 2.10 -6.11
C GLY A 57 11.19 1.96 -4.66
N GLU A 58 10.23 1.76 -3.75
CA GLU A 58 10.44 1.75 -2.30
C GLU A 58 11.17 0.49 -1.82
N LEU A 59 10.69 -0.68 -2.27
CA LEU A 59 11.15 -1.98 -1.78
C LEU A 59 12.63 -2.25 -2.07
N PRO A 60 13.12 -2.08 -3.31
CA PRO A 60 14.54 -2.21 -3.60
C PRO A 60 15.37 -1.14 -2.89
N GLY A 61 14.83 0.08 -2.74
CA GLY A 61 15.49 1.18 -2.04
C GLY A 61 15.71 0.87 -0.55
N ALA A 62 14.71 0.29 0.11
CA ALA A 62 14.78 -0.08 1.52
C ALA A 62 15.77 -1.24 1.75
N TRP A 63 15.82 -2.23 0.86
CA TRP A 63 16.82 -3.31 0.93
C TRP A 63 18.25 -2.79 0.79
N VAL A 64 18.50 -1.90 -0.17
CA VAL A 64 19.82 -1.27 -0.36
C VAL A 64 20.17 -0.42 0.86
N PHE A 65 19.22 0.35 1.39
CA PHE A 65 19.43 1.18 2.58
C PHE A 65 19.87 0.35 3.81
N VAL A 66 19.14 -0.72 4.11
CA VAL A 66 19.48 -1.64 5.22
C VAL A 66 20.85 -2.27 5.00
N ARG A 67 21.15 -2.70 3.76
CA ARG A 67 22.43 -3.33 3.43
C ARG A 67 23.62 -2.37 3.60
N GLU A 68 23.44 -1.09 3.31
CA GLU A 68 24.48 -0.07 3.45
C GLU A 68 24.66 0.44 4.88
N HIS A 69 23.60 0.48 5.71
CA HIS A 69 23.65 1.06 7.06
C HIS A 69 23.81 0.04 8.19
N CYS A 70 23.57 -1.26 7.96
CA CYS A 70 23.71 -2.29 8.99
C CYS A 70 25.10 -2.94 8.98
N GLN A 71 25.59 -3.32 10.17
CA GLN A 71 26.85 -4.08 10.32
C GLN A 71 26.72 -5.50 9.73
N GLU A 72 27.76 -6.00 9.05
CA GLU A 72 27.82 -7.30 8.36
C GLU A 72 27.17 -8.46 9.11
N LYS A 73 27.43 -8.59 10.42
CA LYS A 73 26.91 -9.68 11.26
C LYS A 73 25.39 -9.61 11.50
N GLN A 74 24.77 -8.45 11.36
CA GLN A 74 23.34 -8.22 11.63
C GLN A 74 22.51 -7.97 10.35
N LYS A 75 23.14 -7.86 9.17
CA LYS A 75 22.45 -7.57 7.90
C LYS A 75 21.31 -8.55 7.59
N ALA A 76 21.56 -9.84 7.76
CA ALA A 76 20.57 -10.87 7.52
C ALA A 76 19.36 -10.73 8.47
N PHE A 77 19.59 -10.37 9.73
CA PHE A 77 18.52 -10.16 10.71
C PHE A 77 17.63 -8.97 10.33
N PHE A 78 18.23 -7.83 9.99
CA PHE A 78 17.46 -6.63 9.60
C PHE A 78 16.71 -6.80 8.27
N LEU A 79 17.32 -7.45 7.27
CA LEU A 79 16.64 -7.75 6.00
C LEU A 79 15.48 -8.73 6.20
N SER A 80 15.66 -9.76 7.02
CA SER A 80 14.57 -10.69 7.37
C SER A 80 13.46 -9.99 8.15
N CYS A 81 13.81 -9.13 9.11
CA CYS A 81 12.84 -8.32 9.85
C CYS A 81 11.98 -7.44 8.92
N LEU A 82 12.61 -6.79 7.93
CA LEU A 82 11.92 -5.99 6.94
C LEU A 82 10.94 -6.82 6.10
N ASN A 83 11.37 -8.00 5.63
CA ASN A 83 10.49 -8.91 4.88
C ASN A 83 9.35 -9.47 5.76
N SER A 84 9.63 -9.79 7.02
CA SER A 84 8.62 -10.24 7.98
C SER A 84 7.58 -9.16 8.26
N ALA A 85 7.99 -7.89 8.36
CA ALA A 85 7.05 -6.77 8.52
C ALA A 85 6.10 -6.63 7.32
N MET A 86 6.62 -6.81 6.09
CA MET A 86 5.76 -6.83 4.90
C MET A 86 4.78 -8.00 4.91
N ALA A 87 5.25 -9.21 5.23
CA ALA A 87 4.40 -10.39 5.31
C ALA A 87 3.30 -10.23 6.37
N LEU A 88 3.62 -9.62 7.51
CA LEU A 88 2.65 -9.26 8.54
C LEU A 88 1.61 -8.25 8.03
N GLY A 89 2.01 -7.23 7.26
CA GLY A 89 1.08 -6.29 6.64
C GLY A 89 0.09 -6.97 5.69
N ILE A 90 0.57 -7.89 4.84
CA ILE A 90 -0.28 -8.69 3.95
C ILE A 90 -1.23 -9.60 4.74
N LEU A 91 -0.73 -10.20 5.83
CA LEU A 91 -1.53 -11.05 6.71
C LEU A 91 -2.65 -10.23 7.37
N LEU A 92 -2.36 -9.03 7.88
CA LEU A 92 -3.37 -8.14 8.46
C LEU A 92 -4.43 -7.76 7.43
N GLY A 93 -4.04 -7.42 6.20
CA GLY A 93 -4.98 -7.17 5.10
C GLY A 93 -5.89 -8.37 4.81
N SER A 94 -5.32 -9.58 4.82
CA SER A 94 -6.07 -10.83 4.66
C SER A 94 -7.06 -11.08 5.80
N ILE A 95 -6.68 -10.78 7.05
CA ILE A 95 -7.56 -10.91 8.22
C ILE A 95 -8.74 -9.93 8.11
N VAL A 96 -8.50 -8.68 7.73
CA VAL A 96 -9.57 -7.69 7.49
C VAL A 96 -10.53 -8.18 6.41
N PHE A 97 -9.99 -8.73 5.31
CA PHE A 97 -10.82 -9.31 4.25
C PHE A 97 -11.64 -10.51 4.73
N LEU A 98 -11.05 -11.38 5.54
CA LEU A 98 -11.75 -12.52 6.13
C LEU A 98 -12.91 -12.07 7.03
N ILE A 99 -12.69 -11.05 7.87
CA ILE A 99 -13.74 -10.47 8.72
C ILE A 99 -14.87 -9.93 7.86
N ILE A 100 -14.58 -9.19 6.80
CA ILE A 100 -15.62 -8.66 5.89
C ILE A 100 -16.43 -9.81 5.27
N ASN A 101 -15.78 -10.88 4.81
CA ASN A 101 -16.49 -12.04 4.23
C ASN A 101 -17.29 -12.85 5.26
N ALA A 102 -16.95 -12.75 6.55
CA ALA A 102 -17.69 -13.42 7.61
C ALA A 102 -18.98 -12.68 7.99
N PHE A 103 -19.00 -11.34 7.85
CA PHE A 103 -20.14 -10.50 8.28
C PHE A 103 -21.04 -10.02 7.13
N PHE A 104 -20.55 -9.99 5.89
CA PHE A 104 -21.30 -9.49 4.74
C PHE A 104 -21.53 -10.58 3.70
N SER A 105 -22.69 -10.55 3.05
CA SER A 105 -22.98 -11.38 1.89
C SER A 105 -22.18 -10.93 0.65
N ILE A 106 -22.02 -11.80 -0.34
CA ILE A 106 -21.28 -11.51 -1.58
C ILE A 106 -21.87 -10.28 -2.30
N GLU A 107 -23.20 -10.13 -2.27
CA GLU A 107 -23.93 -9.02 -2.87
C GLU A 107 -23.62 -7.69 -2.18
N GLU A 108 -23.59 -7.67 -0.84
CA GLU A 108 -23.22 -6.49 -0.06
C GLU A 108 -21.74 -6.12 -0.21
N ILE A 109 -20.87 -7.14 -0.32
CA ILE A 109 -19.44 -6.94 -0.58
C ILE A 109 -19.24 -6.25 -1.92
N ALA A 110 -19.91 -6.70 -2.97
CA ALA A 110 -19.83 -6.08 -4.30
C ALA A 110 -20.40 -4.66 -4.32
N ALA A 111 -21.47 -4.41 -3.56
CA ALA A 111 -22.13 -3.10 -3.52
C ALA A 111 -21.31 -2.03 -2.77
N TYR A 112 -20.86 -2.34 -1.54
CA TYR A 112 -20.22 -1.33 -0.70
C TYR A 112 -19.19 -1.85 0.30
N ALA A 113 -19.29 -3.09 0.79
CA ALA A 113 -18.45 -3.53 1.90
C ALA A 113 -16.95 -3.60 1.53
N TRP A 114 -16.62 -3.75 0.24
CA TRP A 114 -15.25 -3.64 -0.26
C TRP A 114 -14.57 -2.30 0.11
N ARG A 115 -15.34 -1.20 0.23
CA ARG A 115 -14.80 0.12 0.60
C ARG A 115 -14.29 0.16 2.04
N ILE A 116 -14.87 -0.65 2.93
CA ILE A 116 -14.46 -0.74 4.35
C ILE A 116 -13.01 -1.20 4.46
N ALA A 117 -12.61 -2.18 3.65
CA ALA A 117 -11.23 -2.67 3.62
C ALA A 117 -10.25 -1.56 3.23
N PHE A 118 -10.59 -0.75 2.23
CA PHE A 118 -9.76 0.38 1.79
C PHE A 118 -9.72 1.51 2.82
N PHE A 119 -10.84 1.78 3.50
CA PHE A 119 -10.90 2.80 4.54
C PHE A 119 -10.02 2.42 5.75
N VAL A 120 -10.14 1.17 6.24
CA VAL A 120 -9.31 0.65 7.32
C VAL A 120 -7.84 0.64 6.92
N GLY A 121 -7.51 0.14 5.72
CA GLY A 121 -6.15 0.13 5.20
C GLY A 121 -5.56 1.54 5.05
N GLY A 122 -6.37 2.51 4.61
CA GLY A 122 -5.97 3.91 4.54
C GLY A 122 -5.63 4.52 5.90
N ILE A 123 -6.45 4.27 6.93
CA ILE A 123 -6.17 4.75 8.30
C ILE A 123 -4.88 4.15 8.83
N PHE A 124 -4.70 2.83 8.71
CA PHE A 124 -3.47 2.16 9.14
C PHE A 124 -2.23 2.65 8.39
N GLY A 125 -2.37 3.10 7.14
CA GLY A 125 -1.27 3.67 6.38
C GLY A 125 -0.91 5.10 6.76
N ILE A 126 -1.85 5.88 7.31
CA ILE A 126 -1.61 7.28 7.72
C ILE A 126 -0.94 7.35 9.11
N ILE A 127 -1.26 6.40 10.00
CA ILE A 127 -0.74 6.29 11.37
C ILE A 127 0.66 5.66 11.35
#